data_AF-A0AAE0WHV1-F1
#
_entry.id   AF-A0AAE0WHV1-F1
#
_cell.length_a   1.000
_cell.length_b   1.000
_cell.length_c   1.000
_cell.angle_alpha   90.00
_cell.angle_beta   90.00
_cell.angle_gamma   90.00
#
_symmetry.space_group_name_H-M   'P 1'
#
loop_
_entity.id
_entity.type
_entity.pdbx_description
1 polymer ?
#
loop_
_entity_poly.entity_id
_entity_poly.type
_entity_poly.pdbx_seq_one_letter_code
_entity_poly.pdbx_strand_id
1 'polypeptide(L)'
;MEEFSSLLIPAALILTQLPLLQQRYYSISSSPSVYPGEIHATVALVKHRTQGGTGPLHEGVGSSWLNRIAPGTIVPCFLRTYVCYLCLEM
;
A
#
# COMPACT_ATOMS: atom_id res chain seq x y z
N MET A 1 14.76 -0.26 -17.70
CA MET A 1 14.78 0.59 -18.90
C MET A 1 15.94 1.58 -18.83
N GLU A 2 16.17 2.24 -17.70
CA GLU A 2 17.34 3.12 -17.51
C GLU A 2 18.69 2.39 -17.71
N GLU A 3 18.80 1.13 -17.27
CA GLU A 3 20.02 0.31 -17.46
C GLU A 3 20.26 -0.13 -18.92
N PHE A 4 19.20 -0.27 -19.73
CA PHE A 4 19.26 -0.73 -21.12
C PHE A 4 18.48 0.23 -22.02
N SER A 5 19.08 1.40 -22.26
CA SER A 5 18.45 2.54 -22.95
C SER A 5 18.21 2.33 -24.45
N SER A 6 18.85 1.33 -25.06
CA SER A 6 18.64 0.97 -26.48
C SER A 6 17.35 0.20 -26.73
N LEU A 7 16.69 -0.31 -25.68
CA LEU A 7 15.45 -1.09 -25.82
C LEU A 7 14.26 -0.20 -26.17
N LEU A 8 13.68 -0.44 -27.33
CA LEU A 8 12.40 0.13 -27.74
C LEU A 8 11.27 -0.81 -27.30
N ILE A 9 10.64 -0.51 -26.16
CA ILE A 9 9.58 -1.36 -25.59
C ILE A 9 8.21 -0.81 -25.99
N PRO A 10 7.39 -1.56 -26.76
CA PRO A 10 6.03 -1.14 -27.06
C PRO A 10 5.17 -1.04 -25.80
N ALA A 11 4.37 0.03 -25.67
CA ALA A 11 3.50 0.24 -24.51
C ALA A 11 2.52 -0.93 -24.27
N ALA A 12 2.01 -1.54 -25.35
CA ALA A 12 1.12 -2.69 -25.27
C ALA A 12 1.75 -3.89 -24.54
N LEU A 13 3.06 -4.10 -24.70
CA LEU A 13 3.75 -5.17 -24.00
C LEU A 13 3.73 -4.91 -22.49
N ILE A 14 4.04 -3.69 -22.06
CA ILE A 14 4.05 -3.32 -20.64
C ILE A 14 2.66 -3.51 -20.03
N LEU A 15 1.63 -3.00 -20.70
CA LEU A 15 0.26 -3.05 -20.16
C LEU A 15 -0.32 -4.47 -20.07
N THR A 16 0.13 -5.38 -20.93
CA THR A 16 -0.38 -6.76 -20.94
C THR A 16 0.44 -7.73 -20.12
N GLN A 17 1.75 -7.47 -19.93
CA GLN A 17 2.64 -8.39 -19.24
C GLN A 17 2.88 -8.03 -17.77
N LEU A 18 2.66 -6.77 -17.36
CA LEU A 18 2.81 -6.40 -15.96
C LEU A 18 1.66 -6.98 -15.11
N PRO A 19 1.97 -7.46 -13.89
CA PRO A 19 0.92 -7.88 -12.97
C PRO A 19 0.07 -6.69 -12.52
N LEU A 20 -1.21 -6.95 -12.27
CA LEU A 20 -2.11 -5.95 -11.71
C LEU A 20 -1.64 -5.49 -10.33
N LEU A 21 -1.85 -4.21 -10.04
CA LEU A 21 -1.52 -3.64 -8.73
C LEU A 21 -2.37 -4.31 -7.64
N GLN A 22 -1.71 -5.00 -6.72
CA GLN A 22 -2.37 -5.70 -5.63
C GLN A 22 -2.72 -4.74 -4.48
N GLN A 23 -3.80 -5.03 -3.75
CA GLN A 23 -4.14 -4.37 -2.50
C GLN A 23 -3.12 -4.68 -1.40
N ARG A 24 -2.97 -3.77 -0.43
CA ARG A 24 -2.17 -3.99 0.77
C ARG A 24 -3.12 -4.06 1.97
N TYR A 25 -2.97 -5.10 2.79
CA TYR A 25 -3.79 -5.29 3.98
C TYR A 25 -3.16 -4.58 5.18
N TYR A 26 -3.99 -3.91 5.96
CA TYR A 26 -3.63 -3.26 7.22
C TYR A 26 -4.65 -3.67 8.28
N SER A 27 -4.16 -3.89 9.51
CA SER A 27 -5.05 -4.11 10.65
C SER A 27 -5.71 -2.80 11.06
N ILE A 28 -7.00 -2.87 11.39
CA ILE A 28 -7.74 -1.73 11.93
C ILE A 28 -7.27 -1.48 13.36
N SER A 29 -6.95 -0.22 13.66
CA SER A 29 -6.47 0.24 14.97
C SER A 29 -7.48 1.13 15.71
N SER A 30 -8.74 1.17 15.26
CA SER A 30 -9.87 1.84 15.90
C SER A 30 -10.93 0.83 16.39
N SER A 31 -11.73 1.25 17.36
CA SER A 31 -12.98 0.57 17.73
C SER A 31 -14.18 1.26 17.07
N PRO A 32 -15.12 0.53 16.44
CA PRO A 32 -16.33 1.11 15.86
C PRO A 32 -17.28 1.69 16.91
N SER A 33 -17.18 1.26 18.18
CA SER A 33 -17.99 1.82 19.28
C SER A 33 -17.48 3.19 19.74
N VAL A 34 -16.18 3.46 19.60
CA VAL A 34 -15.53 4.71 20.03
C VAL A 34 -15.45 5.72 18.88
N TYR A 35 -15.20 5.24 17.66
CA TYR A 35 -15.08 6.07 16.46
C TYR A 35 -16.07 5.62 15.36
N PRO A 36 -17.38 5.92 15.50
CA PRO A 36 -18.38 5.51 14.53
C PRO A 36 -18.13 6.14 13.16
N GLY A 37 -18.12 5.31 12.11
CA GLY A 37 -17.90 5.78 10.73
C GLY A 37 -16.44 6.07 10.38
N GLU A 38 -15.49 5.85 11.29
CA GLU A 38 -14.06 6.03 11.05
C GLU A 38 -13.30 4.71 11.06
N ILE A 39 -12.28 4.62 10.21
CA ILE A 39 -11.33 3.50 10.17
C ILE A 39 -9.94 4.09 10.39
N HIS A 40 -9.29 3.68 11.47
CA HIS A 40 -7.90 4.03 11.73
C HIS A 40 -7.00 2.86 11.35
N ALA A 41 -5.83 3.16 10.82
CA ALA A 41 -4.79 2.18 10.54
C ALA A 41 -3.43 2.74 10.91
N THR A 42 -2.63 1.96 11.63
CA THR A 42 -1.23 2.27 11.91
C THR A 42 -0.36 1.63 10.84
N VAL A 43 0.30 2.46 10.02
CA VAL A 43 1.06 2.00 8.86
C VAL A 43 2.54 2.33 9.03
N ALA A 44 3.38 1.30 9.03
CA ALA A 44 4.83 1.48 8.98
C ALA A 44 5.25 1.98 7.59
N LEU A 45 5.99 3.08 7.55
CA LEU A 45 6.55 3.63 6.31
C LEU A 45 7.71 2.75 5.85
N VAL A 46 7.54 2.09 4.70
CA VAL A 46 8.55 1.17 4.17
C VAL A 46 9.49 1.95 3.27
N LYS A 47 10.75 2.05 3.68
CA LYS A 47 11.86 2.59 2.87
C LYS A 47 13.10 1.76 3.08
N HIS A 48 13.79 1.41 2.00
CA HIS A 48 15.04 0.67 2.07
C HIS A 48 15.94 1.03 0.90
N ARG A 49 17.25 0.83 1.04
CA ARG A 49 18.20 0.98 -0.07
C ARG A 49 18.48 -0.38 -0.69
N THR A 50 18.57 -0.42 -2.02
CA THR A 50 18.95 -1.63 -2.74
C THR A 50 20.46 -1.88 -2.64
N GLN A 51 20.94 -3.00 -3.20
CA GLN A 51 22.37 -3.34 -3.27
C GLN A 51 23.08 -3.35 -1.89
N GLY A 52 22.42 -3.88 -0.86
CA GLY A 52 23.02 -3.95 0.49
C GLY A 52 23.22 -2.59 1.17
N GLY A 53 22.53 -1.54 0.72
CA GLY A 53 22.56 -0.22 1.35
C GLY A 53 23.25 0.87 0.53
N THR A 54 23.94 0.53 -0.54
CA THR A 54 24.65 1.50 -1.40
C THR A 54 23.83 1.98 -2.59
N GLY A 55 22.78 1.23 -2.95
CA GLY A 55 21.92 1.53 -4.09
C GLY A 55 20.90 2.66 -3.82
N PRO A 56 20.05 2.93 -4.84
CA PRO A 56 18.97 3.90 -4.71
C PRO A 56 17.98 3.53 -3.59
N LEU A 57 17.33 4.57 -3.05
CA LEU A 57 16.28 4.43 -2.05
C LEU A 57 14.97 4.01 -2.73
N HIS A 58 14.41 2.89 -2.29
CA HIS A 58 13.13 2.37 -2.74
C HIS A 58 12.09 2.51 -1.63
N GLU A 59 10.90 2.99 -2.01
CA GLU A 59 9.78 3.18 -1.11
C GLU A 59 8.70 2.13 -1.37
N GLY A 60 8.07 1.64 -0.30
CA GLY A 60 6.90 0.78 -0.41
C GLY A 60 5.73 1.56 -0.98
N VAL A 61 5.14 1.06 -2.07
CA VAL A 61 4.09 1.77 -2.82
C VAL A 61 2.91 2.18 -1.92
N GLY A 62 2.30 1.22 -1.21
CA GLY A 62 1.11 1.46 -0.39
C GLY A 62 1.36 2.40 0.81
N SER A 63 2.42 2.15 1.59
CA SER A 63 2.71 2.95 2.79
C SER A 63 3.17 4.36 2.45
N SER A 64 3.99 4.53 1.41
CA SER A 64 4.45 5.85 0.98
C SER A 64 3.35 6.67 0.30
N TRP A 65 2.42 6.02 -0.40
CA TRP A 65 1.23 6.69 -0.94
C TRP A 65 0.32 7.22 0.18
N LEU A 66 -0.02 6.37 1.17
CA LEU A 66 -0.81 6.80 2.34
C LEU A 66 -0.15 7.94 3.12
N ASN A 67 1.18 7.98 3.17
CA ASN A 67 1.92 9.06 3.82
C ASN A 67 1.92 10.39 3.05
N ARG A 68 1.48 10.41 1.78
CA ARG A 68 1.55 11.59 0.89
C ARG A 68 0.21 12.17 0.48
N ILE A 69 -0.88 11.40 0.58
CA ILE A 69 -2.20 11.87 0.17
C ILE A 69 -2.69 13.03 1.05
N ALA A 70 -3.41 13.96 0.44
CA ALA A 70 -4.03 15.07 1.17
C ALA A 70 -5.34 14.62 1.85
N PRO A 71 -5.74 15.26 2.96
CA PRO A 71 -7.07 15.06 3.53
C PRO A 71 -8.18 15.28 2.48
N GLY A 72 -9.21 14.43 2.51
CA GLY A 72 -10.28 14.44 1.51
C GLY A 72 -9.99 13.64 0.22
N THR A 73 -8.78 13.10 0.06
CA THR A 73 -8.48 12.18 -1.05
C THR A 73 -9.31 10.89 -0.90
N ILE A 74 -9.90 10.43 -2.00
CA ILE A 74 -10.62 9.15 -2.02
C ILE A 74 -9.60 8.01 -1.87
N VAL A 75 -9.82 7.16 -0.88
CA VAL A 75 -9.02 5.95 -0.65
C VAL A 75 -9.85 4.71 -1.00
N PRO A 76 -9.61 4.05 -2.15
CA PRO A 76 -10.27 2.80 -2.46
C PRO A 76 -9.84 1.71 -1.49
N CYS A 77 -10.76 1.20 -0.69
CA CYS A 77 -10.51 0.13 0.26
C CYS A 77 -11.74 -0.78 0.39
N PHE A 78 -11.51 -1.97 0.93
CA PHE A 78 -12.58 -2.89 1.31
C PHE A 78 -12.24 -3.49 2.67
N LEU A 79 -13.27 -3.88 3.40
CA LEU A 79 -13.10 -4.59 4.66
C LEU A 79 -12.94 -6.08 4.39
N ARG A 80 -11.83 -6.63 4.87
CA ARG A 80 -11.66 -8.07 4.99
C ARG A 80 -11.86 -8.45 6.44
N THR A 81 -13.04 -8.97 6.75
CA THR A 81 -13.37 -9.41 8.10
C THR A 81 -12.58 -10.68 8.43
N TYR A 82 -11.88 -10.63 9.55
CA TYR A 82 -11.39 -11.81 10.25
C TYR A 82 -12.17 -11.91 11.55
N VAL A 83 -12.66 -13.10 11.89
CA VAL A 83 -13.35 -13.30 13.17
C VAL A 83 -12.29 -13.20 14.27
N CYS A 84 -12.20 -12.02 14.89
CA CYS A 84 -11.46 -11.84 16.13
C CYS A 84 -12.42 -12.16 17.27
N TYR A 85 -12.37 -13.39 17.77
CA TYR A 85 -13.19 -13.82 18.91
C TYR A 85 -12.95 -12.97 20.18
N LEU A 86 -11.83 -12.23 20.26
CA LEU A 86 -11.55 -11.31 21.37
C LEU A 86 -12.36 -10.01 21.35
N CYS A 87 -12.89 -9.57 20.20
CA CYS A 87 -13.69 -8.33 20.13
C CYS A 87 -15.20 -8.56 20.18
N LEU A 88 -15.66 -9.82 20.23
CA LEU A 88 -17.09 -10.16 20.33
C LEU A 88 -17.61 -10.14 21.78
N GLU A 89 -16.73 -9.98 22.77
CA GLU A 89 -17.09 -9.89 24.20
C GLU A 89 -17.09 -8.44 24.75
N MET A 90 -17.03 -7.42 23.87
CA MET A 90 -17.14 -5.99 24.25
C MET A 90 -18.41 -5.35 23.72
#